data_AF-A0A971G1I3-F1
#
_entry.id   AF-A0A971G1I3-F1
#
_cell.length_a   1.000
_cell.length_b   1.000
_cell.length_c   1.000
_cell.angle_alpha   90.00
_cell.angle_beta   90.00
_cell.angle_gamma   90.00
#
_symmetry.space_group_name_H-M   'P 1'
#
loop_
_entity.id
_entity.type
_entity.pdbx_description
1 polymer ?
#
loop_
_entity_poly.entity_id
_entity_poly.type
_entity_poly.pdbx_seq_one_letter_code
_entity_poly.pdbx_strand_id
1 'polypeptide(L)'
;MAVADDGSGRRPDRTARARPSADPAPAGPPPAFDLRLAVRAGLNGLVFVAPAAVIGLLIADDDGEVSAGPALAIAAVQILGFCFSGWVVRRLRPGSSVATCAAAGVACWAILQAVGVATTLARGDEVQPLRWIATLLVAALAAAAGGLLARFEPATVVREDP
;
A
#
# COMPACT_ATOMS: atom_id res chain seq x y z
N MET A 1 -30.17 -0.38 -81.03
CA MET A 1 -30.61 -1.48 -80.14
C MET A 1 -29.41 -1.86 -79.28
N ALA A 2 -29.37 -1.77 -77.96
CA ALA A 2 -30.37 -1.48 -76.96
C ALA A 2 -29.72 -0.74 -75.77
N VAL A 3 -30.57 -0.08 -75.00
CA VAL A 3 -30.35 0.64 -73.75
C VAL A 3 -30.23 -0.34 -72.57
N ALA A 4 -29.46 0.04 -71.54
CA ALA A 4 -29.70 -0.10 -70.08
C ALA A 4 -28.35 -0.35 -69.38
N ASP A 5 -27.79 0.59 -68.62
CA ASP A 5 -28.24 1.15 -67.33
C ASP A 5 -27.92 0.25 -66.13
N ASP A 6 -27.48 0.95 -65.09
CA ASP A 6 -27.47 0.64 -63.67
C ASP A 6 -26.35 -0.24 -63.07
N GLY A 7 -25.47 0.44 -62.35
CA GLY A 7 -24.42 -0.14 -61.51
C GLY A 7 -23.96 0.83 -60.42
N SER A 8 -24.89 1.63 -59.92
CA SER A 8 -24.76 2.51 -58.76
C SER A 8 -24.50 1.68 -57.49
N GLY A 9 -23.25 1.28 -57.27
CA GLY A 9 -22.80 0.51 -56.12
C GLY A 9 -22.15 1.38 -55.05
N ARG A 10 -22.98 2.10 -54.30
CA ARG A 10 -22.74 2.65 -52.94
C ARG A 10 -21.29 2.66 -52.44
N ARG A 11 -20.67 3.85 -52.44
CA ARG A 11 -19.69 4.18 -51.40
C ARG A 11 -20.38 4.00 -50.04
N PRO A 12 -19.86 3.20 -49.11
CA PRO A 12 -20.34 3.27 -47.74
C PRO A 12 -19.98 4.65 -47.21
N ASP A 13 -21.01 5.49 -47.06
CA ASP A 13 -21.02 6.65 -46.20
C ASP A 13 -20.54 6.22 -44.83
N ARG A 14 -19.24 6.38 -44.59
CA ARG A 14 -18.62 6.32 -43.27
C ARG A 14 -18.85 7.66 -42.59
N THR A 15 -20.09 8.14 -42.63
CA THR A 15 -20.57 9.21 -41.77
C THR A 15 -20.57 8.69 -40.35
N ALA A 16 -19.52 9.07 -39.63
CA ALA A 16 -19.69 9.79 -38.38
C ALA A 16 -20.83 9.28 -37.48
N ARG A 17 -20.69 8.07 -36.94
CA ARG A 17 -21.00 7.88 -35.52
C ARG A 17 -19.69 8.02 -34.76
N ALA A 18 -19.21 9.25 -34.66
CA ALA A 18 -18.53 9.65 -33.44
C ALA A 18 -19.51 9.32 -32.32
N ARG A 19 -19.26 8.21 -31.60
CA ARG A 19 -19.87 8.04 -30.29
C ARG A 19 -19.60 9.34 -29.56
N PRO A 20 -20.61 9.98 -28.92
CA PRO A 20 -20.32 11.03 -27.97
C PRO A 20 -19.24 10.45 -27.07
N SER A 21 -18.03 11.01 -27.13
CA SER A 21 -17.06 10.82 -26.08
C SER A 21 -17.79 11.33 -24.86
N ALA A 22 -18.38 10.42 -24.10
CA ALA A 22 -18.80 10.71 -22.76
C ALA A 22 -17.51 11.16 -22.09
N ASP A 23 -17.33 12.48 -22.03
CA ASP A 23 -16.30 13.09 -21.21
C ASP A 23 -16.39 12.34 -19.88
N PRO A 24 -15.31 11.68 -19.43
CA PRO A 24 -15.34 11.05 -18.13
C PRO A 24 -15.73 12.14 -17.16
N ALA A 25 -16.91 12.00 -16.55
CA ALA A 25 -17.43 12.96 -15.60
C ALA A 25 -16.29 13.34 -14.66
N PRO A 26 -16.07 14.64 -14.40
CA PRO A 26 -14.91 15.10 -13.64
C PRO A 26 -14.82 14.26 -12.38
N ALA A 27 -13.75 13.49 -12.28
CA ALA A 27 -13.54 12.59 -11.16
C ALA A 27 -13.73 13.43 -9.90
N GLY A 28 -14.76 13.11 -9.11
CA GLY A 28 -15.05 13.84 -7.89
C GLY A 28 -13.78 13.97 -7.05
N PRO A 29 -13.67 15.03 -6.24
CA PRO A 29 -12.46 15.27 -5.45
C PRO A 29 -12.06 13.98 -4.75
N PRO A 30 -10.78 13.57 -4.84
CA PRO A 30 -10.35 12.30 -4.28
C PRO A 30 -10.74 12.27 -2.79
N PRO A 31 -11.26 11.14 -2.29
CA PRO A 31 -11.65 11.06 -0.89
C PRO A 31 -10.44 11.40 -0.02
N ALA A 32 -10.64 12.28 0.96
CA ALA A 32 -9.58 12.73 1.85
C ALA A 32 -8.89 11.57 2.60
N PHE A 33 -9.60 10.45 2.75
CA PHE A 33 -9.16 9.24 3.41
C PHE A 33 -9.77 7.99 2.74
N ASP A 34 -8.94 6.98 2.46
CA ASP A 34 -9.37 5.70 1.89
C ASP A 34 -8.90 4.54 2.77
N LEU A 35 -9.79 4.08 3.66
CA LEU A 35 -9.50 2.98 4.59
C LEU A 35 -9.24 1.66 3.86
N ARG A 36 -9.94 1.38 2.76
CA ARG A 36 -9.77 0.13 2.01
C ARG A 36 -8.39 0.08 1.37
N LEU A 37 -7.95 1.21 0.82
CA LEU A 37 -6.59 1.36 0.31
C LEU A 37 -5.55 1.20 1.43
N ALA A 38 -5.77 1.84 2.59
CA ALA A 38 -4.89 1.73 3.74
C ALA A 38 -4.74 0.26 4.21
N VAL A 39 -5.85 -0.48 4.33
CA VAL A 39 -5.82 -1.90 4.72
C VAL A 39 -5.08 -2.74 3.67
N ARG A 40 -5.38 -2.56 2.38
CA ARG A 40 -4.70 -3.29 1.31
C ARG A 40 -3.20 -3.03 1.30
N ALA A 41 -2.78 -1.79 1.50
CA ALA A 41 -1.37 -1.43 1.59
C ALA A 41 -0.72 -1.96 2.88
N GLY A 42 -1.45 -1.95 4.01
CA GLY A 42 -1.03 -2.56 5.27
C GLY A 42 -0.75 -4.06 5.13
N LEU A 43 -1.61 -4.79 4.41
CA LEU A 43 -1.40 -6.21 4.10
C LEU A 43 -0.11 -6.46 3.30
N ASN A 44 0.30 -5.53 2.43
CA ASN A 44 1.59 -5.63 1.73
C ASN A 44 2.77 -5.42 2.67
N GLY A 45 2.63 -4.54 3.67
CA GLY A 45 3.64 -4.34 4.72
C GLY A 45 3.94 -5.61 5.51
N LEU A 46 2.94 -6.46 5.74
CA LEU A 46 3.09 -7.71 6.50
C LEU A 46 4.12 -8.67 5.91
N VAL A 47 4.41 -8.60 4.61
CA VAL A 47 5.45 -9.42 3.97
C VAL A 47 6.80 -9.27 4.66
N PHE A 48 7.09 -8.08 5.23
CA PHE A 48 8.30 -7.82 5.99
C PHE A 48 8.11 -7.99 7.49
N VAL A 49 6.98 -7.48 8.01
CA VAL A 49 6.79 -7.39 9.46
C VAL A 49 6.43 -8.74 10.07
N ALA A 50 5.67 -9.60 9.37
CA ALA A 50 5.27 -10.91 9.90
C ALA A 50 6.45 -11.87 10.10
N PRO A 51 7.38 -12.07 9.13
CA PRO A 51 8.56 -12.88 9.35
C PRO A 51 9.45 -12.35 10.49
N ALA A 52 9.61 -11.03 10.58
CA ALA A 52 10.38 -10.40 11.66
C ALA A 52 9.76 -10.66 13.04
N ALA A 53 8.43 -10.61 13.15
CA ALA A 53 7.72 -10.92 14.38
C ALA A 53 7.86 -12.40 14.77
N VAL A 54 7.74 -13.33 13.80
CA VAL A 54 7.94 -14.77 14.04
C VAL A 54 9.36 -15.06 14.48
N ILE A 55 10.38 -14.49 13.82
CA ILE A 55 11.78 -14.64 14.19
C ILE A 55 12.01 -14.10 15.61
N GLY A 56 11.43 -12.95 15.94
CA GLY A 56 11.51 -12.40 17.30
C GLY A 56 10.92 -13.32 18.36
N LEU A 57 9.82 -14.01 18.06
CA LEU A 57 9.23 -14.99 18.94
C LEU A 57 10.09 -16.25 19.10
N LEU A 58 10.82 -16.65 18.07
CA LEU A 58 11.68 -17.85 18.09
C LEU A 58 13.02 -17.62 18.81
N ILE A 59 13.50 -16.38 18.83
CA ILE A 59 14.78 -16.00 19.44
C ILE A 59 14.60 -15.46 20.87
N ALA A 60 13.36 -15.13 21.26
CA ALA A 60 13.07 -14.75 22.63
C ALA A 60 13.39 -15.91 23.58
N ASP A 61 14.15 -15.61 24.63
CA ASP A 61 14.44 -16.56 25.70
C ASP A 61 13.16 -16.86 26.52
N ASP A 62 13.25 -17.77 27.49
CA ASP A 62 12.10 -18.21 28.31
C ASP A 62 11.39 -17.06 29.04
N ASP A 63 12.11 -15.97 29.34
CA ASP A 63 11.57 -14.73 29.94
C ASP A 63 10.95 -13.76 28.90
N GLY A 64 10.94 -14.13 27.62
CA GLY A 64 10.46 -13.30 26.52
C GLY A 64 11.43 -12.19 26.12
N GLU A 65 12.66 -12.20 26.62
CA GLU A 65 13.68 -11.21 26.29
C GLU A 65 14.50 -11.63 25.07
N VAL A 66 14.82 -10.65 24.23
CA VAL A 66 15.70 -10.83 23.06
C VAL A 66 16.93 -9.98 23.29
N SER A 67 18.12 -10.56 23.05
CA SER A 67 19.37 -9.81 23.13
C SER A 67 19.35 -8.54 22.25
N ALA A 68 20.03 -7.49 22.72
CA ALA A 68 19.89 -6.14 22.15
C ALA A 68 20.19 -6.06 20.63
N GLY A 69 21.15 -6.85 20.13
CA GLY A 69 21.53 -6.88 18.72
C GLY A 69 20.39 -7.39 17.81
N PRO A 70 19.93 -8.65 18.00
CA PRO A 70 18.77 -9.19 17.29
C PRO A 70 17.50 -8.36 17.48
N ALA A 71 17.23 -7.85 18.69
CA ALA A 71 16.08 -6.99 18.95
C ALA A 71 16.10 -5.73 18.08
N LEU A 72 17.25 -5.08 17.95
CA LEU A 72 17.44 -3.92 17.07
C LEU A 72 17.23 -4.27 15.60
N ALA A 73 17.77 -5.41 15.14
CA ALA A 73 17.60 -5.86 13.76
C ALA A 73 16.13 -6.14 13.44
N ILE A 74 15.41 -6.82 14.33
CA ILE A 74 13.98 -7.07 14.21
C ILE A 74 13.22 -5.74 14.16
N ALA A 75 13.48 -4.83 15.09
CA ALA A 75 12.84 -3.51 15.12
C ALA A 75 13.07 -2.74 13.81
N ALA A 76 14.29 -2.76 13.27
CA ALA A 76 14.61 -2.12 12.00
C ALA A 76 13.80 -2.72 10.83
N VAL A 77 13.70 -4.05 10.73
CA VAL A 77 12.91 -4.72 9.69
C VAL A 77 11.42 -4.39 9.84
N GLN A 78 10.90 -4.33 11.07
CA GLN A 78 9.51 -3.93 11.29
C GLN A 78 9.26 -2.48 10.85
N ILE A 79 10.16 -1.55 11.20
CA ILE A 79 10.09 -0.15 10.76
C ILE A 79 10.11 -0.07 9.22
N LEU A 80 10.97 -0.83 8.56
CA LEU A 80 11.01 -0.90 7.10
C LEU A 80 9.70 -1.44 6.50
N GLY A 81 9.08 -2.45 7.13
CA GLY A 81 7.79 -2.97 6.69
C GLY A 81 6.65 -1.96 6.87
N PHE A 82 6.63 -1.20 7.96
CA PHE A 82 5.68 -0.09 8.13
C PHE A 82 5.93 1.01 7.09
N CYS A 83 7.18 1.38 6.86
CA CYS A 83 7.58 2.32 5.82
C CYS A 83 7.09 1.85 4.43
N PHE A 84 7.31 0.58 4.11
CA PHE A 84 6.87 -0.04 2.86
C PHE A 84 5.34 0.04 2.69
N SER A 85 4.56 -0.19 3.76
CA SER A 85 3.10 -0.07 3.69
C SER A 85 2.64 1.33 3.23
N GLY A 86 3.26 2.40 3.73
CA GLY A 86 2.96 3.76 3.29
C GLY A 86 3.46 4.10 1.89
N TRP A 87 4.61 3.53 1.49
CA TRP A 87 5.10 3.63 0.12
C TRP A 87 4.14 2.98 -0.88
N VAL A 88 3.59 1.80 -0.55
CA VAL A 88 2.61 1.09 -1.37
C VAL A 88 1.34 1.91 -1.56
N VAL A 89 0.85 2.63 -0.55
CA VAL A 89 -0.32 3.54 -0.70
C VAL A 89 -0.10 4.51 -1.87
N ARG A 90 1.06 5.17 -1.93
CA ARG A 90 1.37 6.12 -3.02
C ARG A 90 1.60 5.43 -4.37
N ARG A 91 2.12 4.22 -4.39
CA ARG A 91 2.27 3.44 -5.64
C ARG A 91 0.92 3.01 -6.20
N LEU A 92 -0.04 2.67 -5.35
CA LEU A 92 -1.39 2.31 -5.77
C LEU A 92 -2.23 3.55 -6.12
N ARG A 93 -2.08 4.65 -5.38
CA ARG A 93 -2.72 5.94 -5.66
C ARG A 93 -1.80 7.12 -5.31
N PRO A 94 -1.12 7.72 -6.31
CA PRO A 94 -0.15 8.80 -6.08
C PRO A 94 -0.71 10.03 -5.33
N GLY A 95 -1.99 10.35 -5.57
CA GLY A 95 -2.70 11.47 -4.96
C GLY A 95 -3.18 11.25 -3.52
N SER A 96 -2.92 10.08 -2.91
CA SER A 96 -3.42 9.80 -1.55
C SER A 96 -2.80 10.69 -0.47
N SER A 97 -3.60 10.98 0.56
CA SER A 97 -3.22 11.79 1.72
C SER A 97 -2.18 11.08 2.59
N VAL A 98 -1.37 11.86 3.33
CA VAL A 98 -0.43 11.30 4.32
C VAL A 98 -1.17 10.56 5.42
N ALA A 99 -2.39 10.99 5.77
CA ALA A 99 -3.27 10.29 6.70
C ALA A 99 -3.58 8.85 6.23
N THR A 100 -3.80 8.65 4.92
CA THR A 100 -4.02 7.30 4.36
C THR A 100 -2.75 6.44 4.46
N CYS A 101 -1.56 7.05 4.30
CA CYS A 101 -0.29 6.35 4.48
C CYS A 101 -0.09 5.95 5.95
N ALA A 102 -0.32 6.86 6.89
CA ALA A 102 -0.24 6.57 8.33
C ALA A 102 -1.22 5.46 8.73
N ALA A 103 -2.46 5.50 8.22
CA ALA A 103 -3.45 4.47 8.47
C ALA A 103 -3.06 3.10 7.90
N ALA A 104 -2.27 3.03 6.82
CA ALA A 104 -1.73 1.76 6.33
C ALA A 104 -0.75 1.14 7.34
N GLY A 105 0.10 1.95 7.96
CA GLY A 105 0.98 1.53 9.06
C GLY A 105 0.19 1.05 10.28
N VAL A 106 -0.84 1.80 10.69
CA VAL A 106 -1.74 1.41 11.79
C VAL A 106 -2.48 0.11 11.46
N ALA A 107 -2.97 -0.07 10.24
CA ALA A 107 -3.63 -1.30 9.83
C ALA A 107 -2.67 -2.50 9.85
N CYS A 108 -1.43 -2.33 9.37
CA CYS A 108 -0.39 -3.36 9.43
C CYS A 108 -0.10 -3.76 10.89
N TRP A 109 0.10 -2.78 11.76
CA TRP A 109 0.31 -2.98 13.20
C TRP A 109 -0.89 -3.69 13.85
N ALA A 110 -2.12 -3.26 13.57
CA ALA A 110 -3.32 -3.83 14.17
C ALA A 110 -3.49 -5.32 13.81
N ILE A 111 -3.16 -5.71 12.59
CA ILE A 111 -3.21 -7.10 12.15
C ILE A 111 -2.19 -7.95 12.92
N LEU A 112 -0.96 -7.46 13.10
CA LEU A 112 0.05 -8.18 13.89
C LEU A 112 -0.34 -8.30 15.35
N GLN A 113 -0.87 -7.24 15.94
CA GLN A 113 -1.32 -7.28 17.32
C GLN A 113 -2.49 -8.24 17.50
N ALA A 114 -3.43 -8.33 16.55
CA ALA A 114 -4.49 -9.32 16.61
C ALA A 114 -3.94 -10.75 16.66
N VAL A 115 -2.90 -11.05 15.86
CA VAL A 115 -2.22 -12.36 15.89
C VAL A 115 -1.47 -12.56 17.21
N GLY A 116 -0.70 -11.56 17.65
CA GLY A 116 0.04 -11.60 18.91
C GLY A 116 -0.88 -11.87 20.10
N VAL A 117 -1.97 -11.10 20.23
CA VAL A 117 -2.97 -11.29 21.27
C VAL A 117 -3.61 -12.68 21.20
N ALA A 118 -3.97 -13.17 20.01
CA ALA A 118 -4.51 -14.51 19.87
C ALA A 118 -3.51 -15.59 20.34
N THR A 119 -2.21 -15.42 20.04
CA THR A 119 -1.17 -16.35 20.50
C THR A 119 -0.89 -16.26 22.00
N THR A 120 -0.90 -15.07 22.58
CA THR A 120 -0.71 -14.84 24.03
C THR A 120 -1.87 -15.42 24.83
N LEU A 121 -3.12 -15.17 24.38
CA LEU A 121 -4.31 -15.75 25.00
C LEU A 121 -4.31 -17.28 24.93
N ALA A 122 -3.81 -17.87 23.84
CA ALA A 122 -3.67 -19.32 23.72
C ALA A 122 -2.60 -19.91 24.66
N ARG A 123 -1.62 -19.10 25.09
CA ARG A 123 -0.55 -19.50 26.03
C ARG A 123 -0.87 -19.19 27.49
N GLY A 124 -1.92 -18.41 27.75
CA GLY A 124 -2.34 -18.05 29.11
C GLY A 124 -1.58 -16.89 29.74
N ASP A 125 -0.83 -16.12 28.94
CA ASP A 125 0.03 -15.04 29.40
C ASP A 125 -0.74 -13.70 29.59
N GLU A 126 -0.22 -12.83 30.45
CA GLU A 126 -0.78 -11.49 30.67
C GLU A 126 -0.45 -10.50 29.54
N VAL A 127 -1.42 -9.65 29.24
CA VAL A 127 -1.35 -8.68 28.14
C VAL A 127 -0.87 -7.34 28.66
N GLN A 128 0.25 -6.82 28.16
CA GLN A 128 0.78 -5.49 28.53
C GLN A 128 0.45 -4.40 27.49
N PRO A 129 -0.61 -3.59 27.69
CA PRO A 129 -1.12 -2.66 26.68
C PRO A 129 -0.29 -1.39 26.49
N LEU A 130 0.58 -1.01 27.44
CA LEU A 130 1.29 0.27 27.36
C LEU A 130 2.36 0.29 26.25
N ARG A 131 3.05 -0.83 26.03
CA ARG A 131 4.04 -1.00 24.94
C ARG A 131 3.40 -0.93 23.55
N TRP A 132 2.07 -1.12 23.46
CA TRP A 132 1.33 -1.16 22.21
C TRP A 132 1.12 0.24 21.62
N ILE A 133 0.95 1.26 22.46
CA ILE A 133 0.72 2.62 21.99
C ILE A 133 1.97 3.18 21.31
N ALA A 134 3.16 2.94 21.88
CA ALA A 134 4.42 3.39 21.30
C ALA A 134 4.66 2.74 19.92
N THR A 135 4.43 1.44 19.79
CA THR A 135 4.59 0.73 18.51
C THR A 135 3.57 1.17 17.46
N LEU A 136 2.34 1.48 17.87
CA LEU A 136 1.32 2.09 17.00
C LEU A 136 1.80 3.43 16.43
N LEU A 137 2.34 4.31 17.28
CA LEU A 137 2.85 5.61 16.85
C LEU A 137 4.03 5.47 15.90
N VAL A 138 4.98 4.56 16.20
CA VAL A 138 6.10 4.25 15.32
C VAL A 138 5.61 3.73 13.96
N ALA A 139 4.62 2.84 13.95
CA ALA A 139 4.05 2.31 12.71
C ALA A 139 3.40 3.41 11.85
N ALA A 140 2.63 4.30 12.48
CA ALA A 140 2.00 5.42 11.81
C ALA A 140 3.04 6.39 11.22
N LEU A 141 4.08 6.75 11.99
CA LEU A 141 5.14 7.66 11.57
C LEU A 141 6.01 7.05 10.46
N ALA A 142 6.41 5.78 10.61
CA ALA A 142 7.19 5.08 9.60
C ALA A 142 6.42 4.98 8.27
N ALA A 143 5.14 4.65 8.30
CA ALA A 143 4.31 4.60 7.10
C ALA A 143 4.10 6.00 6.49
N ALA A 144 3.91 7.05 7.29
CA ALA A 144 3.89 8.42 6.78
C ALA A 144 5.20 8.78 6.07
N ALA A 145 6.35 8.42 6.63
CA ALA A 145 7.67 8.63 6.04
C ALA A 145 7.84 7.87 4.72
N GLY A 146 7.45 6.60 4.65
CA GLY A 146 7.48 5.83 3.40
C GLY A 146 6.57 6.38 2.32
N GLY A 147 5.40 6.88 2.72
CA GLY A 147 4.53 7.65 1.84
C GLY A 147 5.20 8.92 1.31
N LEU A 148 5.95 9.67 2.13
CA LEU A 148 6.68 10.85 1.67
C LEU A 148 7.83 10.49 0.72
N LEU A 149 8.59 9.42 1.03
CA LEU A 149 9.69 8.95 0.18
C LEU A 149 9.22 8.54 -1.22
N ALA A 150 8.00 7.98 -1.33
CA ALA A 150 7.41 7.59 -2.61
C ALA A 150 7.10 8.78 -3.55
N ARG A 151 7.23 10.04 -3.08
CA ARG A 151 7.05 11.24 -3.91
C ARG A 151 8.28 11.59 -4.75
N PHE A 152 9.45 11.10 -4.38
CA PHE A 152 10.67 11.34 -5.14
C PHE A 152 10.73 10.30 -6.28
N GLU A 153 10.37 10.72 -7.49
CA GLU A 153 10.63 9.93 -8.70
C GLU A 153 12.14 9.81 -8.92
N PRO A 154 12.64 8.67 -9.44
CA PRO A 154 14.04 8.56 -9.86
C PRO A 154 14.32 9.62 -10.92
N ALA A 155 15.38 10.41 -10.76
CA ALA A 155 15.82 11.36 -11.76
C ALA A 155 15.92 10.64 -13.11
N THR A 156 15.11 11.04 -14.08
CA THR A 156 15.21 10.53 -15.44
C THR A 156 16.60 10.85 -15.94
N VAL A 157 17.44 9.82 -16.08
CA VAL A 157 18.73 9.93 -16.76
C VAL A 157 18.41 10.46 -18.14
N VAL A 158 18.73 11.74 -18.37
CA VAL A 158 18.69 12.34 -19.70
C VAL A 158 19.68 11.54 -20.51
N ARG A 159 19.15 10.65 -21.36
CA ARG A 159 19.93 9.97 -22.38
C ARG A 159 20.32 11.07 -23.37
N GLU A 160 21.52 11.60 -23.21
CA GLU A 160 22.18 12.35 -24.28
C GLU A 160 22.38 11.35 -25.41
N ASP A 161 21.50 11.43 -26.41
CA ASP A 161 21.71 10.73 -27.67
C ASP A 161 22.91 11.40 -28.39
N PRO A 162 23.80 10.61 -29.02
CA PRO A 162 25.10 11.04 -29.53
C PRO A 162 25.04 11.98 -30.74
#